data_AF-A0A2M7NAB3-F1
#
_entry.id   AF-A0A2M7NAB3-F1
#
_cell.length_a   1.000
_cell.length_b   1.000
_cell.length_c   1.000
_cell.angle_alpha   90.00
_cell.angle_beta   90.00
_cell.angle_gamma   90.00
#
_symmetry.space_group_name_H-M   'P 1'
#
loop_
_entity.id
_entity.type
_entity.pdbx_description
1 polymer ?
#
loop_
_entity_poly.entity_id
_entity_poly.type
_entity_poly.pdbx_seq_one_letter_code
_entity_poly.pdbx_strand_id
1 'polypeptide(L)'
;MDAIAKNIAALIPTCLDEIITQNRDKTRLRLAVEDDFKSLPLLLDVIDSRTVKDNEIQDWRMIRLESTTDDQGAFFMIGYRKESVFITSDVKSIEYKDGKGLVLTQNSLYRLGKRSDKEPETGLLLHICASFWMWGFGGSLGILHIFY
;
A
#
# COMPACT_ATOMS: atom_id res chain seq x y z
N MET A 1 9.79 20.64 25.69
CA MET A 1 9.60 20.11 24.33
C MET A 1 9.36 21.29 23.42
N ASP A 2 10.24 21.51 22.44
CA ASP A 2 10.19 22.68 21.55
C ASP A 2 8.92 22.72 20.70
N ALA A 3 8.37 23.92 20.52
CA ALA A 3 7.17 24.15 19.70
C ALA A 3 7.33 23.63 18.25
N ILE A 4 8.57 23.64 17.72
CA ILE A 4 8.91 23.10 16.41
C ILE A 4 8.72 21.58 16.34
N ALA A 5 9.19 20.84 17.35
CA ALA A 5 9.04 19.39 17.39
C ALA A 5 7.56 18.97 17.48
N LYS A 6 6.75 19.77 18.20
CA LYS A 6 5.30 19.56 18.29
C LYS A 6 4.61 19.81 16.94
N ASN A 7 5.05 20.83 16.19
CA ASN A 7 4.49 21.12 14.87
C ASN A 7 4.86 20.05 13.84
N ILE A 8 6.08 19.51 13.87
CA ILE A 8 6.50 18.41 12.98
C ILE A 8 5.72 17.13 13.29
N ALA A 9 5.57 16.79 14.57
CA ALA A 9 4.81 15.60 14.99
C ALA A 9 3.34 15.67 14.53
N ALA A 10 2.74 16.86 14.51
CA ALA A 10 1.37 17.06 14.04
C ALA A 10 1.19 16.87 12.53
N LEU A 11 2.28 16.84 11.74
CA LEU A 11 2.23 16.60 10.29
C LEU A 11 2.35 15.11 9.93
N ILE A 12 2.76 14.26 10.88
CA ILE A 12 2.93 12.83 10.64
C ILE A 12 1.53 12.17 10.66
N PRO A 13 1.13 11.49 9.57
CA PRO A 13 -0.16 10.81 9.53
C PRO A 13 -0.21 9.69 10.57
N THR A 14 -1.35 9.56 11.23
CA THR A 14 -1.60 8.51 12.23
C THR A 14 -2.43 7.36 11.67
N CYS A 15 -3.03 7.53 10.49
CA CYS A 15 -3.72 6.52 9.71
C CYS A 15 -3.67 6.82 8.20
N LEU A 16 -4.09 5.86 7.37
CA LEU A 16 -4.14 5.98 5.90
C LEU A 16 -5.03 7.12 5.42
N ASP A 17 -6.18 7.33 6.09
CA ASP A 17 -7.15 8.39 5.73
C ASP A 17 -6.58 9.81 5.92
N GLU A 18 -5.47 9.97 6.65
CA GLU A 18 -4.76 11.24 6.87
C GLU A 18 -3.61 11.49 5.88
N ILE A 19 -3.18 10.48 5.12
CA ILE A 19 -2.06 10.61 4.16
C ILE A 19 -2.40 11.60 3.05
N ILE A 20 -3.63 11.53 2.51
CA ILE A 20 -4.12 12.44 1.46
C ILE A 20 -4.78 13.63 2.13
N THR A 21 -4.21 14.81 1.94
CA THR A 21 -4.71 16.06 2.55
C THR A 21 -5.41 16.97 1.54
N GLN A 22 -5.15 16.79 0.24
CA GLN A 22 -5.78 17.54 -0.85
C GLN A 22 -6.65 16.63 -1.71
N ASN A 23 -7.69 17.19 -2.34
CA ASN A 23 -8.62 16.45 -3.21
C ASN A 23 -9.28 15.23 -2.52
N ARG A 24 -9.47 15.28 -1.18
CA ARG A 24 -10.07 14.20 -0.38
C ARG A 24 -11.52 13.87 -0.78
N ASP A 25 -12.19 14.84 -1.41
CA ASP A 25 -13.51 14.68 -2.00
C ASP A 25 -13.48 13.82 -3.27
N LYS A 26 -12.32 13.66 -3.92
CA LYS A 26 -12.12 12.95 -5.19
C LYS A 26 -11.26 11.70 -5.07
N THR A 27 -10.41 11.62 -4.05
CA THR A 27 -9.43 10.56 -3.91
C THR A 27 -9.28 10.14 -2.47
N ARG A 28 -9.25 8.83 -2.25
CA ARG A 28 -9.08 8.23 -0.92
C ARG A 28 -8.02 7.14 -0.94
N LEU A 29 -7.29 7.02 0.16
CA LEU A 29 -6.43 5.89 0.46
C LEU A 29 -6.97 5.16 1.68
N ARG A 30 -7.22 3.86 1.55
CA ARG A 30 -7.76 3.04 2.65
C ARG A 30 -7.23 1.61 2.59
N LEU A 31 -7.44 0.85 3.67
CA LEU A 31 -7.30 -0.60 3.61
C LEU A 31 -8.31 -1.17 2.61
N ALA A 32 -7.86 -2.12 1.80
CA ALA A 32 -8.73 -2.90 0.94
C ALA A 32 -9.36 -4.04 1.75
N VAL A 33 -10.65 -4.25 1.54
CA VAL A 33 -11.42 -5.35 2.10
C VAL A 33 -11.46 -6.51 1.10
N GLU A 34 -11.87 -7.69 1.54
CA GLU A 34 -11.87 -8.89 0.68
C GLU A 34 -12.76 -8.74 -0.57
N ASP A 35 -13.85 -7.98 -0.45
CA ASP A 35 -14.71 -7.67 -1.59
C ASP A 35 -14.00 -6.84 -2.66
N ASP A 36 -13.03 -5.99 -2.30
CA ASP A 36 -12.25 -5.25 -3.29
C ASP A 36 -11.42 -6.20 -4.17
N PHE A 37 -10.97 -7.33 -3.63
CA PHE A 37 -10.12 -8.28 -4.36
C PHE A 37 -10.87 -8.97 -5.51
N LYS A 38 -12.21 -9.01 -5.46
CA LYS A 38 -13.04 -9.59 -6.52
C LYS A 38 -12.92 -8.84 -7.85
N SER A 39 -12.46 -7.58 -7.81
CA SER A 39 -12.18 -6.78 -9.01
C SER A 39 -10.86 -7.16 -9.69
N LEU A 40 -9.97 -7.87 -8.99
CA LEU A 40 -8.69 -8.31 -9.53
C LEU A 40 -8.84 -9.64 -10.30
N PRO A 41 -8.19 -9.78 -11.47
CA PRO A 41 -8.08 -11.05 -12.17
C PRO A 41 -7.54 -12.18 -11.28
N LEU A 42 -7.94 -13.42 -11.58
CA LEU A 42 -7.39 -14.60 -10.91
C LEU A 42 -5.93 -14.80 -11.32
N LEU A 43 -5.10 -15.26 -10.39
CA LEU A 43 -3.66 -15.36 -10.61
C LEU A 43 -3.30 -16.30 -11.77
N LEU A 44 -4.06 -17.39 -11.91
CA LEU A 44 -3.92 -18.37 -12.98
C LEU A 44 -4.10 -17.75 -14.39
N ASP A 45 -4.84 -16.65 -14.50
CA ASP A 45 -5.07 -15.96 -15.77
C ASP A 45 -3.89 -15.06 -16.19
N VAL A 46 -2.92 -14.83 -15.28
CA VAL A 46 -1.89 -13.80 -15.44
C VAL A 46 -0.46 -14.28 -15.11
N ILE A 47 -0.28 -15.52 -14.64
CA ILE A 47 1.06 -16.10 -14.50
C ILE A 47 1.62 -16.39 -15.89
N ASP A 48 2.27 -15.37 -16.46
CA ASP A 48 3.42 -15.57 -17.32
C ASP A 48 4.55 -16.17 -16.46
N SER A 49 5.49 -16.87 -17.08
CA SER A 49 6.64 -17.66 -16.59
C SER A 49 7.58 -17.06 -15.51
N ARG A 50 7.13 -16.08 -14.74
CA ARG A 50 7.85 -15.30 -13.74
C ARG A 50 8.23 -16.14 -12.53
N THR A 51 9.51 -16.11 -12.18
CA THR A 51 10.02 -16.68 -10.94
C THR A 51 9.49 -15.91 -9.73
N VAL A 52 8.96 -16.65 -8.76
CA VAL A 52 8.55 -16.10 -7.46
C VAL A 52 9.77 -15.50 -6.76
N LYS A 53 9.68 -14.24 -6.34
CA LYS A 53 10.75 -13.56 -5.61
C LYS A 53 11.02 -14.27 -4.28
N ASP A 54 12.31 -14.36 -3.93
CA ASP A 54 12.72 -14.85 -2.63
C ASP A 54 12.24 -13.92 -1.50
N ASN A 55 11.85 -14.52 -0.38
CA ASN A 55 11.30 -13.90 0.83
C ASN A 55 9.85 -13.43 0.69
N GLU A 56 9.08 -13.73 1.73
CA GLU A 56 7.68 -13.35 1.84
C GLU A 56 7.52 -11.88 2.23
N ILE A 57 6.41 -11.28 1.83
CA ILE A 57 5.92 -10.05 2.45
C ILE A 57 5.15 -10.48 3.70
N GLN A 58 5.70 -10.15 4.88
CA GLN A 58 5.14 -10.46 6.19
C GLN A 58 4.34 -9.29 6.75
N ASP A 59 3.43 -9.59 7.68
CA ASP A 59 2.48 -8.63 8.29
C ASP A 59 1.88 -7.70 7.23
N TRP A 60 1.40 -8.29 6.14
CA TRP A 60 1.03 -7.52 4.96
C TRP A 60 -0.40 -7.01 5.06
N ARG A 61 -0.65 -5.88 4.39
CA ARG A 61 -1.99 -5.30 4.17
C ARG A 61 -2.11 -4.89 2.71
N MET A 62 -3.30 -5.02 2.15
CA MET A 62 -3.61 -4.42 0.86
C MET A 62 -4.19 -3.02 1.11
N ILE A 63 -3.65 -2.00 0.45
CA ILE A 63 -4.22 -0.65 0.43
C ILE A 63 -4.75 -0.35 -0.97
N ARG A 64 -5.84 0.42 -1.03
CA ARG A 64 -6.46 0.86 -2.28
C ARG A 64 -6.39 2.38 -2.35
N LEU A 65 -5.77 2.90 -3.41
CA LEU A 65 -5.90 4.29 -3.82
C LEU A 65 -7.03 4.35 -4.84
N GLU A 66 -8.15 4.95 -4.47
CA GLU A 66 -9.36 4.97 -5.29
C GLU A 66 -9.83 6.40 -5.57
N SER A 67 -10.46 6.55 -6.74
CA SER A 67 -11.35 7.67 -7.02
C SER A 67 -12.61 7.52 -6.18
N THR A 68 -13.16 8.62 -5.67
CA THR A 68 -14.47 8.60 -4.99
C THR A 68 -15.63 8.74 -5.98
N THR A 69 -15.33 9.08 -7.24
CA THR A 69 -16.34 9.36 -8.28
C THR A 69 -16.56 8.22 -9.26
N ASP A 70 -15.66 7.24 -9.28
CA ASP A 70 -15.77 6.02 -10.09
C ASP A 70 -15.11 4.83 -9.36
N ASP A 71 -15.34 3.61 -9.85
CA ASP A 71 -14.75 2.40 -9.26
C ASP A 71 -13.28 2.17 -9.64
N GLN A 72 -12.62 3.14 -10.28
CA GLN A 72 -11.21 3.00 -10.65
C GLN A 72 -10.32 3.17 -9.42
N GLY A 73 -9.27 2.37 -9.37
CA GLY A 73 -8.27 2.47 -8.34
C GLY A 73 -7.05 1.61 -8.62
N ALA A 74 -6.01 1.85 -7.83
CA ALA A 74 -4.79 1.05 -7.81
C ALA A 74 -4.67 0.36 -6.45
N PHE A 75 -4.17 -0.86 -6.47
CA PHE A 75 -3.96 -1.67 -5.28
C PHE A 75 -2.48 -1.76 -4.99
N PHE A 76 -2.08 -1.57 -3.73
CA PHE A 76 -0.69 -1.69 -3.32
C PHE A 76 -0.61 -2.63 -2.12
N MET A 77 0.39 -3.50 -2.13
CA MET A 77 0.67 -4.37 -1.00
C MET A 77 1.74 -3.70 -0.12
N ILE A 78 1.43 -3.47 1.15
CA ILE A 78 2.37 -2.97 2.16
C ILE A 78 2.67 -4.07 3.18
N GLY A 79 3.83 -3.98 3.84
CA GLY A 79 4.21 -4.90 4.91
C GLY A 79 5.73 -4.88 5.11
N TYR A 80 6.29 -6.03 5.49
CA TYR A 80 7.72 -6.15 5.75
C TYR A 80 8.35 -7.23 4.88
N ARG A 81 9.50 -6.91 4.29
CA ARG A 81 10.31 -7.87 3.54
C ARG A 81 11.73 -7.81 4.06
N LYS A 82 12.23 -8.93 4.60
CA LYS A 82 13.51 -8.98 5.33
C LYS A 82 13.61 -7.90 6.41
N GLU A 83 12.58 -7.81 7.25
CA GLU A 83 12.48 -6.85 8.37
C GLU A 83 12.40 -5.37 7.97
N SER A 84 12.50 -5.04 6.68
CA SER A 84 12.36 -3.67 6.16
C SER A 84 10.92 -3.41 5.76
N VAL A 85 10.43 -2.19 6.04
CA VAL A 85 9.16 -1.70 5.47
C VAL A 85 9.20 -1.82 3.95
N PHE A 86 8.06 -2.21 3.39
CA PHE A 86 7.97 -2.52 1.97
C PHE A 86 6.61 -2.13 1.44
N ILE A 87 6.59 -1.59 0.22
CA ILE A 87 5.40 -1.40 -0.60
C ILE A 87 5.66 -1.88 -2.01
N THR A 88 4.70 -2.58 -2.60
CA THR A 88 4.77 -3.00 -4.00
C THR A 88 4.33 -1.90 -4.94
N SER A 89 4.67 -2.01 -6.22
CA SER A 89 3.90 -1.35 -7.28
C SER A 89 2.46 -1.89 -7.34
N ASP A 90 1.66 -1.35 -8.26
CA ASP A 90 0.28 -1.76 -8.47
C ASP A 90 0.11 -3.29 -8.59
N VAL A 91 -0.81 -3.82 -7.80
CA VAL A 91 -1.17 -5.22 -7.70
C VAL A 91 -2.16 -5.55 -8.81
N LYS A 92 -1.82 -6.57 -9.59
CA LYS A 92 -2.61 -7.03 -10.74
C LYS A 92 -3.40 -8.30 -10.43
N SER A 93 -2.94 -9.08 -9.47
CA SER A 93 -3.67 -10.26 -9.01
C SER A 93 -3.18 -10.68 -7.63
N ILE A 94 -4.06 -11.31 -6.86
CA ILE A 94 -3.74 -11.88 -5.56
C ILE A 94 -4.46 -13.21 -5.41
N GLU A 95 -3.75 -14.19 -4.85
CA GLU A 95 -4.33 -15.42 -4.34
C GLU A 95 -3.85 -15.60 -2.91
N TYR A 96 -4.77 -15.67 -1.95
CA TYR A 96 -4.43 -15.89 -0.54
C TYR A 96 -5.44 -16.84 0.09
N LYS A 97 -4.94 -17.98 0.56
CA LYS A 97 -5.74 -19.05 1.16
C LYS A 97 -4.93 -19.79 2.21
N ASP A 98 -5.57 -20.17 3.32
CA ASP A 98 -4.97 -20.99 4.38
C ASP A 98 -3.64 -20.42 4.93
N GLY A 99 -3.54 -19.09 5.02
CA GLY A 99 -2.35 -18.41 5.56
C GLY A 99 -1.15 -18.34 4.62
N LYS A 100 -1.32 -18.73 3.35
CA LYS A 100 -0.31 -18.62 2.30
C LYS A 100 -0.90 -17.90 1.11
N GLY A 101 -0.06 -17.19 0.37
CA GLY A 101 -0.53 -16.58 -0.86
C GLY A 101 0.56 -16.11 -1.78
N LEU A 102 0.12 -15.63 -2.92
CA LEU A 102 0.93 -15.01 -3.94
C LEU A 102 0.28 -13.68 -4.33
N VAL A 103 1.11 -12.67 -4.54
CA VAL A 103 0.66 -11.40 -5.13
C VAL A 103 1.47 -11.12 -6.38
N LEU A 104 0.76 -10.91 -7.48
CA LEU A 104 1.31 -10.46 -8.73
C LEU A 104 1.16 -8.95 -8.83
N THR A 105 2.28 -8.31 -9.11
CA THR A 105 2.36 -6.88 -9.41
C THR A 105 2.72 -6.71 -10.88
N GLN A 106 2.75 -5.47 -11.37
CA GLN A 106 3.17 -5.16 -12.74
C GLN A 106 4.40 -5.96 -13.20
N ASN A 107 5.44 -6.06 -12.36
CA ASN A 107 6.74 -6.63 -12.74
C ASN A 107 7.23 -7.78 -11.86
N SER A 108 6.50 -8.20 -10.83
CA SER A 108 7.02 -9.17 -9.85
C SER A 108 5.93 -9.98 -9.19
N LEU A 109 6.27 -11.23 -8.87
CA LEU A 109 5.44 -12.18 -8.15
C LEU A 109 6.08 -12.42 -6.77
N TYR A 110 5.34 -12.18 -5.70
CA TYR A 110 5.82 -12.30 -4.31
C TYR A 110 5.03 -13.36 -3.56
N ARG A 111 5.69 -14.04 -2.61
CA ARG A 111 5.00 -14.84 -1.59
C ARG A 111 4.44 -13.93 -0.51
N LEU A 112 3.27 -14.29 -0.02
CA LEU A 112 2.60 -13.64 1.10
C LEU A 112 2.72 -14.53 2.33
N GLY A 113 3.22 -13.93 3.42
CA GLY A 113 3.20 -14.51 4.74
C GLY A 113 1.91 -14.13 5.47
N LYS A 114 2.03 -13.80 6.75
CA LYS A 114 0.87 -13.46 7.59
C LYS A 114 0.23 -12.13 7.16
N ARG A 115 -1.09 -12.16 6.92
CA ARG A 115 -1.92 -10.96 6.73
C ARG A 115 -2.19 -10.23 8.04
N SER A 116 -2.32 -8.92 7.96
CA SER A 116 -2.82 -8.04 9.02
C SER A 116 -3.95 -7.18 8.48
N ASP A 117 -4.95 -6.91 9.32
CA ASP A 117 -6.07 -6.01 9.01
C ASP A 117 -6.06 -4.76 9.91
N LYS A 118 -5.00 -4.59 10.71
CA LYS A 118 -4.83 -3.42 11.57
C LYS A 118 -4.36 -2.23 10.74
N GLU A 119 -4.60 -1.02 11.25
CA GLU A 119 -3.96 0.19 10.73
C GLU A 119 -2.43 0.00 10.64
N PRO A 120 -1.76 0.48 9.57
CA PRO A 120 -0.31 0.43 9.48
C PRO A 120 0.32 1.31 10.57
N GLU A 121 1.44 0.86 11.12
CA GLU A 121 2.20 1.70 12.05
C GLU A 121 2.88 2.87 11.33
N THR A 122 3.34 3.85 12.11
CA THR A 122 3.96 5.09 11.59
C THR A 122 5.07 4.85 10.57
N GLY A 123 5.90 3.81 10.77
CA GLY A 123 6.97 3.48 9.81
C GLY A 123 6.44 3.12 8.43
N LEU A 124 5.34 2.35 8.35
CA LEU A 124 4.67 2.02 7.09
C LEU A 124 3.94 3.23 6.50
N LEU A 125 3.26 4.04 7.32
CA LEU A 125 2.59 5.25 6.85
C LEU A 125 3.59 6.23 6.21
N LEU A 126 4.74 6.44 6.84
CA LEU A 126 5.82 7.23 6.29
C LEU A 126 6.38 6.59 4.99
N HIS A 127 6.56 5.27 4.95
CA HIS A 127 6.99 4.60 3.72
C HIS A 127 6.04 4.83 2.55
N ILE A 128 4.73 4.76 2.79
CA ILE A 128 3.71 5.05 1.79
C ILE A 128 3.86 6.49 1.28
N CYS A 129 4.01 7.47 2.18
CA CYS A 129 4.22 8.87 1.80
C CYS A 129 5.45 9.03 0.89
N ALA A 130 6.59 8.45 1.27
CA ALA A 130 7.82 8.50 0.48
C ALA A 130 7.64 7.88 -0.91
N SER A 131 7.06 6.68 -0.98
CA SER A 131 6.85 5.96 -2.24
C SER A 131 5.88 6.68 -3.17
N PHE A 132 4.79 7.26 -2.63
CA PHE A 132 3.82 7.98 -3.44
C PHE A 132 4.39 9.28 -4.00
N TRP A 133 5.26 9.97 -3.25
CA TRP A 133 6.05 11.08 -3.79
C TRP A 133 6.97 10.64 -4.91
N MET A 134 7.71 9.55 -4.72
CA MET A 134 8.62 8.99 -5.73
C MET A 134 7.88 8.59 -7.02
N TRP A 135 6.63 8.15 -6.91
CA TRP A 135 5.78 7.79 -8.05
C TRP A 135 5.01 8.97 -8.65
N GLY A 136 5.16 10.18 -8.11
CA GLY A 136 4.57 11.41 -8.65
C GLY A 136 3.16 11.75 -8.15
N PHE A 137 2.62 11.01 -7.17
CA PHE A 137 1.31 11.31 -6.58
C PHE A 137 1.37 12.39 -5.50
N GLY A 138 2.55 12.62 -4.91
CA GLY A 138 2.66 13.35 -3.66
C GLY A 138 2.14 14.79 -3.70
N GLY A 139 2.58 15.58 -4.70
CA GLY A 139 2.23 16.99 -4.79
C GLY A 139 0.74 17.25 -5.07
N SER A 140 0.11 16.44 -5.93
CA SER A 140 -1.30 16.62 -6.30
C SER A 140 -2.28 16.14 -5.22
N LEU A 141 -1.84 15.25 -4.33
CA LEU A 141 -2.65 14.71 -3.23
C LEU A 141 -2.33 15.35 -1.87
N GLY A 142 -1.40 16.30 -1.83
CA GLY A 142 -0.96 16.96 -0.59
C GLY A 142 -0.33 15.99 0.41
N ILE A 143 0.33 14.94 -0.07
CA ILE A 143 0.97 13.94 0.79
C ILE A 143 2.20 14.57 1.44
N LEU A 144 2.47 14.19 2.69
CA LEU A 144 3.69 14.63 3.39
C LEU A 144 4.94 14.24 2.60
N HIS A 145 5.76 15.23 2.26
CA HIS A 145 7.01 14.99 1.55
C HIS A 145 8.11 14.57 2.52
N ILE A 146 8.54 13.32 2.44
CA ILE A 146 9.63 12.79 3.24
C ILE A 146 10.63 12.05 2.36
N PHE A 147 11.90 12.12 2.75
CA PHE A 147 13.00 11.37 2.15
C PHE A 147 13.69 10.59 3.25
N TYR A 148 13.99 9.32 3.02
CA TYR A 148 14.81 8.50 3.91
C TYR A 148 15.46 7.35 3.16
#